data_AF-A0A7V9PSL4-F1
#
_entry.id   AF-A0A7V9PSL4-F1
#
_cell.length_a   1.000
_cell.length_b   1.000
_cell.length_c   1.000
_cell.angle_alpha   90.00
_cell.angle_beta   90.00
_cell.angle_gamma   90.00
#
_symmetry.space_group_name_H-M   'P 1'
#
loop_
_entity.id
_entity.type
_entity.pdbx_description
1 polymer ?
#
loop_
_entity_poly.entity_id
_entity_poly.type
_entity_poly.pdbx_seq_one_letter_code
_entity_poly.pdbx_strand_id
1 'polypeptide(L)'
;MDTPHLTARQLQQTAAGLSSYDAVLGDAEDGGWWVLALRDPAKAAALVGVPMSTPTTGADTRAALEAAGLEVGGTSALRDVDSVADAEAVAALAPGSRFAEAWTRVRPSGP
;
A
#
# COMPACT_ATOMS: atom_id res chain seq x y z
N MET A 1 -3.68 7.40 -6.59
CA MET A 1 -3.39 6.18 -5.83
C MET A 1 -3.91 5.02 -6.66
N ASP A 2 -3.08 4.00 -6.78
CA ASP A 2 -3.14 2.76 -7.58
C ASP A 2 -3.75 1.58 -6.83
N THR A 3 -4.21 1.78 -5.59
CA THR A 3 -4.98 0.82 -4.78
C THR A 3 -6.46 1.20 -4.67
N PRO A 4 -7.24 1.20 -5.77
CA PRO A 4 -8.61 1.73 -5.77
C PRO A 4 -9.61 0.91 -4.93
N HIS A 5 -9.23 -0.28 -4.48
CA HIS A 5 -10.02 -1.14 -3.60
C HIS A 5 -9.76 -0.90 -2.11
N LEU A 6 -8.90 0.06 -1.74
CA LEU A 6 -8.68 0.42 -0.34
C LEU A 6 -10.00 0.84 0.32
N THR A 7 -10.14 0.51 1.60
CA THR A 7 -11.33 0.80 2.39
C THR A 7 -11.03 1.80 3.50
N ALA A 8 -12.04 2.57 3.92
CA ALA A 8 -11.93 3.45 5.08
C ALA A 8 -11.53 2.69 6.36
N ARG A 9 -12.00 1.44 6.49
CA ARG A 9 -11.63 0.56 7.61
C ARG A 9 -10.13 0.28 7.63
N GLN A 10 -9.51 0.01 6.49
CA GLN A 10 -8.06 -0.23 6.41
C GLN A 10 -7.27 1.00 6.85
N LEU A 11 -7.66 2.20 6.40
CA LEU A 11 -7.04 3.45 6.86
C LEU A 11 -7.21 3.66 8.37
N GLN A 12 -8.40 3.39 8.91
CA GLN A 12 -8.66 3.47 10.35
C GLN A 12 -7.82 2.46 11.15
N GLN A 13 -7.66 1.23 10.66
CA GLN A 13 -6.83 0.20 11.28
C GLN A 13 -5.34 0.59 11.25
N THR A 14 -4.86 1.10 10.11
CA THR A 14 -3.49 1.63 9.99
C THR A 14 -3.24 2.77 10.97
N ALA A 15 -4.16 3.74 11.07
CA ALA A 15 -4.04 4.84 12.02
C ALA A 15 -4.12 4.35 13.48
N ALA A 16 -5.02 3.41 13.79
CA ALA A 16 -5.14 2.83 15.12
C ALA A 16 -3.87 2.07 15.54
N GLY A 17 -3.15 1.44 14.61
CA GLY A 17 -1.87 0.79 14.89
C GLY A 17 -0.81 1.74 15.46
N LEU A 18 -0.91 3.04 15.16
CA LEU A 18 -0.07 4.07 15.80
C LEU A 18 -0.39 4.26 17.30
N SER A 19 -1.29 3.51 17.94
CA SER A 19 -1.31 3.45 19.40
C SER A 19 -0.19 2.56 19.96
N SER A 20 0.20 1.55 19.19
CA SER A 20 1.11 0.47 19.62
C SER A 20 2.49 0.53 18.96
N TYR A 21 2.61 1.22 17.82
CA TYR A 21 3.84 1.32 17.04
C TYR A 21 4.20 2.78 16.75
N ASP A 22 5.45 3.05 16.40
CA ASP A 22 5.89 4.37 15.94
C ASP A 22 5.59 4.60 14.47
N ALA A 23 5.57 3.51 13.70
CA ALA A 23 5.17 3.48 12.31
C ALA A 23 4.26 2.27 12.03
N VAL A 24 3.39 2.38 11.02
CA VAL A 24 2.65 1.24 10.48
C VAL A 24 2.84 1.23 8.96
N LEU A 25 3.28 0.09 8.44
CA LEU A 25 3.52 -0.12 7.01
C LEU A 25 2.50 -1.14 6.46
N GLY A 26 1.88 -0.81 5.33
CA GLY A 26 1.04 -1.74 4.56
C GLY A 26 1.72 -2.12 3.27
N ASP A 27 2.17 -3.37 3.18
CA ASP A 27 2.93 -3.88 2.04
C ASP A 27 2.07 -3.92 0.77
N ALA A 28 2.68 -3.57 -0.37
CA ALA A 28 2.10 -3.84 -1.68
C ALA A 28 2.57 -5.22 -2.16
N GLU A 29 1.72 -5.94 -2.89
CA GLU A 29 2.04 -7.30 -3.35
C GLU A 29 3.23 -7.36 -4.34
N ASP A 30 3.61 -6.26 -4.96
CA ASP A 30 4.73 -6.13 -5.90
C ASP A 30 6.09 -5.89 -5.22
N GLY A 31 6.09 -5.71 -3.89
CA GLY A 31 7.27 -5.43 -3.08
C GLY A 31 7.40 -3.99 -2.60
N GLY A 32 6.48 -3.09 -2.99
CA GLY A 32 6.36 -1.74 -2.45
C GLY A 32 5.53 -1.67 -1.16
N TRP A 33 4.88 -0.52 -0.95
CA TRP A 33 3.90 -0.31 0.13
C TRP A 33 2.81 0.64 -0.32
N TRP A 34 1.55 0.33 0.01
CA TRP A 34 0.40 1.18 -0.33
C TRP A 34 0.10 2.24 0.74
N VAL A 35 0.59 2.04 1.96
CA VAL A 35 0.50 3.03 3.05
C VAL A 35 1.69 2.97 4.00
N LEU A 36 2.13 4.15 4.41
CA LEU A 36 3.00 4.37 5.56
C LEU A 36 2.33 5.41 6.47
N ALA A 37 2.13 5.04 7.73
CA ALA A 37 1.71 5.96 8.78
C ALA A 37 2.83 6.14 9.79
N LEU A 38 3.06 7.38 10.22
CA LEU A 38 4.09 7.74 11.20
C LEU A 38 3.45 8.53 12.34
N ARG A 39 3.80 8.17 13.58
CA ARG A 39 3.40 8.94 14.78
C ARG A 39 4.07 10.32 14.79
N ASP A 40 5.34 10.37 14.41
CA ASP A 40 6.12 11.60 14.20
C ASP A 40 6.51 11.70 12.72
N PRO A 41 5.94 12.64 11.95
CA PRO A 41 6.23 12.78 10.52
C PRO A 41 7.69 13.16 10.26
N ALA A 42 8.42 13.73 11.22
CA ALA A 42 9.84 14.05 11.03
C ALA A 42 10.70 12.79 10.86
N LYS A 43 10.23 11.63 11.32
CA LYS A 43 10.91 10.34 11.14
C LYS A 43 10.92 9.85 9.69
N ALA A 44 10.14 10.46 8.80
CA ALA A 44 10.22 10.21 7.36
C ALA A 44 11.61 10.51 6.77
N ALA A 45 12.46 11.28 7.48
CA ALA A 45 13.86 11.48 7.10
C ALA A 45 14.66 10.17 6.97
N ALA A 46 14.24 9.09 7.64
CA ALA A 46 14.84 7.76 7.49
C ALA A 46 14.71 7.20 6.06
N LEU A 47 13.77 7.69 5.26
CA LEU A 47 13.47 7.17 3.92
C LEU A 47 14.37 7.73 2.82
N VAL A 48 15.20 8.75 3.10
CA VAL A 48 15.99 9.47 2.08
C VAL A 48 16.91 8.53 1.28
N GLY A 49 17.39 7.44 1.89
CA GLY A 49 18.26 6.46 1.24
C GLY A 49 17.55 5.21 0.71
N VAL A 50 16.23 5.11 0.82
CA VAL A 50 15.49 3.91 0.44
C VAL A 50 15.35 3.85 -1.09
N PRO A 51 15.77 2.75 -1.75
CA PRO A 51 15.51 2.55 -3.17
C PRO A 51 14.00 2.48 -3.44
N MET A 52 13.51 3.37 -4.29
CA MET A 52 12.11 3.42 -4.70
C MET A 52 11.88 2.61 -5.98
N SER A 53 10.65 2.13 -6.18
CA SER A 53 10.23 1.39 -7.38
C SER A 53 11.04 0.11 -7.63
N THR A 54 11.42 -0.58 -6.54
CA THR A 54 12.05 -1.91 -6.60
C THR A 54 11.15 -2.94 -5.91
N PRO A 55 11.30 -4.24 -6.22
CA PRO A 55 10.62 -5.30 -5.47
C PRO A 55 11.02 -5.39 -3.99
N THR A 56 11.99 -4.60 -3.55
CA THR A 56 12.47 -4.55 -2.17
C THR A 56 12.09 -3.26 -1.46
N THR A 57 11.44 -2.29 -2.13
CA THR A 57 11.16 -0.96 -1.55
C THR A 57 10.44 -1.04 -0.20
N GLY A 58 9.47 -1.95 -0.03
CA GLY A 58 8.77 -2.19 1.24
C GLY A 58 9.69 -2.71 2.33
N ALA A 59 10.49 -3.74 2.02
CA ALA A 59 11.45 -4.31 2.96
C ALA A 59 12.55 -3.30 3.35
N ASP A 60 13.08 -2.55 2.37
CA ASP A 60 14.10 -1.52 2.57
C ASP A 60 13.53 -0.34 3.37
N THR A 61 12.27 0.04 3.15
CA THR A 61 11.54 1.04 3.94
C THR A 61 11.44 0.61 5.40
N ARG A 62 10.98 -0.62 5.65
CA ARG A 62 10.88 -1.18 7.00
C ARG A 62 12.24 -1.18 7.70
N ALA A 63 13.27 -1.70 7.02
CA ALA A 63 14.63 -1.75 7.56
C ALA A 63 15.18 -0.37 7.89
N ALA A 64 14.92 0.64 7.05
CA ALA A 64 15.37 2.01 7.30
C ALA A 64 14.67 2.64 8.52
N LEU A 65 13.37 2.40 8.70
CA LEU A 65 12.62 2.88 9.87
C LEU A 65 13.09 2.19 11.15
N GLU A 66 13.28 0.87 11.12
CA GLU A 66 13.78 0.09 12.26
C GLU A 66 15.22 0.49 12.61
N ALA A 67 16.09 0.74 11.62
CA ALA A 67 17.44 1.25 11.82
C ALA A 67 17.47 2.65 12.44
N ALA A 68 16.42 3.46 12.23
CA ALA A 68 16.22 4.75 12.89
C ALA A 68 15.61 4.62 14.30
N GLY A 69 15.43 3.39 14.80
CA GLY A 69 14.97 3.07 16.15
C GLY A 69 13.45 3.07 16.33
N LEU A 70 12.67 2.96 15.25
CA LEU A 70 11.21 2.92 15.32
C LEU A 70 10.70 1.49 15.48
N GLU A 71 9.67 1.30 16.29
CA GLU A 71 8.87 0.07 16.24
C GLU A 71 7.87 0.15 15.09
N VAL A 72 7.99 -0.77 14.12
CA VAL A 72 7.21 -0.75 12.87
C VAL A 72 6.16 -1.87 12.85
N GLY A 73 4.89 -1.51 13.00
CA GLY A 73 3.75 -2.40 12.83
C GLY A 73 3.42 -2.70 11.36
N GLY A 74 2.56 -3.70 11.15
CA GLY A 74 2.01 -4.06 9.83
C GLY A 74 0.50 -3.81 9.73
N THR A 75 0.00 -3.61 8.52
CA THR A 75 -1.44 -3.67 8.19
C THR A 75 -1.68 -4.63 7.02
N SER A 76 -2.93 -4.79 6.58
CA SER A 76 -3.25 -5.66 5.44
C SER A 76 -2.49 -5.25 4.19
N ALA A 77 -1.88 -6.21 3.51
CA ALA A 77 -1.30 -5.98 2.19
C ALA A 77 -2.40 -5.70 1.16
N LEU A 78 -2.08 -4.90 0.14
CA LEU A 78 -2.95 -4.63 -1.01
C LEU A 78 -2.20 -4.79 -2.33
N ARG A 79 -2.96 -4.98 -3.40
CA ARG A 79 -2.42 -5.05 -4.77
C ARG A 79 -2.47 -3.69 -5.46
N ASP A 80 -1.34 -3.23 -5.95
CA ASP A 80 -1.26 -2.06 -6.82
C ASP A 80 -1.74 -2.42 -8.23
N VAL A 81 -2.38 -1.48 -8.92
CA VAL A 81 -2.88 -1.67 -10.29
C VAL A 81 -1.90 -1.06 -11.29
N ASP A 82 -0.97 -1.90 -11.79
CA ASP A 82 0.01 -1.51 -12.82
C ASP A 82 -0.25 -2.17 -14.18
N SER A 83 -0.87 -3.34 -14.18
CA SER A 83 -1.16 -4.12 -15.38
C SER A 83 -2.64 -4.39 -15.59
N VAL A 84 -2.99 -4.87 -16.79
CA VAL A 84 -4.34 -5.36 -17.11
C VAL A 84 -4.77 -6.50 -16.18
N ALA A 85 -3.82 -7.38 -15.81
CA ALA A 85 -4.11 -8.47 -14.89
C ALA A 85 -4.46 -7.96 -13.48
N ASP A 86 -3.80 -6.88 -13.04
CA ASP A 86 -4.11 -6.24 -11.75
C ASP A 86 -5.47 -5.55 -11.79
N ALA A 87 -5.79 -4.89 -12.90
CA ALA A 87 -7.09 -4.24 -13.09
C ALA A 87 -8.24 -5.26 -13.04
N GLU A 88 -8.11 -6.41 -13.70
CA GLU A 88 -9.09 -7.51 -13.61
C GLU A 88 -9.22 -8.04 -12.17
N ALA A 89 -8.09 -8.31 -11.52
CA ALA A 89 -8.09 -8.83 -10.15
C ALA A 89 -8.73 -7.84 -9.15
N VAL A 90 -8.35 -6.57 -9.22
CA VAL A 90 -8.84 -5.52 -8.32
C VAL A 90 -10.30 -5.16 -8.59
N ALA A 91 -10.75 -5.18 -9.86
CA ALA A 91 -12.15 -5.01 -10.19
C ALA A 91 -13.02 -6.13 -9.59
N ALA A 92 -12.51 -7.38 -9.56
CA ALA A 92 -13.19 -8.50 -8.93
C ALA A 92 -13.21 -8.42 -7.39
N LEU A 93 -12.17 -7.85 -6.76
CA LEU A 93 -12.11 -7.63 -5.31
C LEU A 93 -13.08 -6.54 -4.83
N ALA A 94 -13.35 -5.53 -5.66
CA ALA A 94 -14.23 -4.41 -5.33
C ALA A 94 -15.27 -4.14 -6.43
N PRO A 95 -16.21 -5.06 -6.70
CA PRO A 95 -17.11 -5.01 -7.86
C PRO A 95 -18.09 -3.83 -7.86
N GLY A 96 -18.42 -3.30 -6.68
CA GLY A 96 -19.28 -2.11 -6.52
C GLY A 96 -18.51 -0.78 -6.54
N SER A 97 -17.21 -0.80 -6.84
CA SER A 97 -16.39 0.41 -6.87
C SER A 97 -16.52 1.13 -8.23
N ARG A 98 -16.31 2.44 -8.22
CA ARG A 98 -16.19 3.24 -9.46
C ARG A 98 -15.07 2.72 -10.38
N PHE A 99 -14.03 2.14 -9.78
CA PHE A 99 -12.94 1.51 -10.52
C PHE A 99 -13.42 0.27 -11.29
N ALA A 100 -14.12 -0.66 -10.63
CA ALA A 100 -14.67 -1.85 -11.28
C ALA A 100 -15.67 -1.50 -12.39
N GLU A 101 -16.53 -0.50 -12.16
CA GLU A 101 -17.44 0.02 -13.17
C GLU A 101 -16.68 0.62 -14.37
N ALA A 102 -15.62 1.40 -14.12
CA ALA A 102 -14.80 1.99 -15.18
C ALA A 102 -14.05 0.90 -15.97
N TRP A 103 -13.43 -0.05 -15.28
CA TRP A 103 -12.74 -1.18 -15.88
C TRP A 103 -13.68 -1.98 -16.79
N THR A 104 -14.90 -2.28 -16.34
CA THR A 104 -15.90 -3.01 -17.14
C THR A 104 -16.24 -2.28 -18.45
N ARG A 105 -16.22 -0.94 -18.47
CA ARG A 105 -16.51 -0.14 -19.67
C ARG A 105 -15.36 -0.10 -20.67
N VAL A 106 -14.12 -0.22 -20.21
CA VAL A 106 -12.91 -0.04 -21.05
C VAL A 106 -12.16 -1.33 -21.30
N ARG A 107 -12.44 -2.40 -20.55
CA ARG A 107 -11.78 -3.68 -20.73
C ARG A 107 -11.97 -4.13 -22.17
N PRO A 108 -10.89 -4.53 -22.87
CA PRO A 108 -11.02 -5.06 -24.21
C PRO A 108 -12.02 -6.21 -24.17
N SER A 109 -12.97 -6.25 -25.11
CA SER A 109 -13.67 -7.50 -25.38
C SER A 109 -12.59 -8.51 -25.79
N GLY A 110 -12.47 -9.62 -25.06
CA GLY A 110 -11.51 -10.68 -25.41
C GLY A 110 -11.71 -11.14 -26.86
N PRO A 111 -10.69 -11.78 -27.47
CA PRO A 111 -10.81 -12.32 -28.82
C PRO A 111 -11.99 -13.30 -28.97
#